data_AF-A0A499VB44-F1
#
_entry.id   AF-A0A499VB44-F1
#
_cell.length_a   1.000
_cell.length_b   1.000
_cell.length_c   1.000
_cell.angle_alpha   90.00
_cell.angle_beta   90.00
_cell.angle_gamma   90.00
#
_symmetry.space_group_name_H-M   'P 1'
#
loop_
_entity.id
_entity.type
_entity.pdbx_description
1 polymer ?
#
loop_
_entity_poly.entity_id
_entity_poly.type
_entity_poly.pdbx_seq_one_letter_code
_entity_poly.pdbx_strand_id
1 'polypeptide(L)'
;MIIQLNDTKITLFDPLFLLDNPRILKRYPKEDMHGTVIDADDIPIADGHSIHVTVTIVPAIFRWRSGEGGLRDRDGRDIREFQIADGVGKISMVRNGREINYDIVPKLLPAGVDKVDRYIGIEVTFPAELDSFFQVRNVKRGAVPVDKLRSELRQWLDRPVRSARRAIRSHWGEIETQERAAAQAHAEATAAAARAEKTAPMGQAGKDLTDQESEEILQELLEDLGVADDQEKAEEVREQVKQNPFTLVDGAWRGKEMFEIDHLNGKAIIHLNHRHPFIRDIYDRLKAVADDGANGVEPEELLALIRKTQTALDTLFLAYAKAENMHPKPSQFDDLRSYWGSSPSPTCRNSATRSSQPIPPFLLEGGRSPGQCLGFGHPRRPAKWPR
;
A
#
# COMPACT_ATOMS: atom_id res chain seq x y z
N MET A 1 -22.96 27.54 -22.85
CA MET A 1 -24.28 27.68 -22.21
C MET A 1 -24.07 27.61 -20.69
N ILE A 2 -24.43 28.65 -19.93
CA ILE A 2 -24.29 28.66 -18.47
C ILE A 2 -25.66 28.31 -17.90
N ILE A 3 -25.79 27.16 -17.25
CA ILE A 3 -27.02 26.75 -16.58
C ILE A 3 -26.99 27.32 -15.16
N GLN A 4 -28.04 28.04 -14.76
CA GLN A 4 -28.17 28.62 -13.41
C GLN A 4 -29.47 28.12 -12.77
N LEU A 5 -29.41 27.79 -11.48
CA LEU A 5 -30.57 27.50 -10.64
C LEU A 5 -30.44 28.36 -9.39
N ASN A 6 -31.44 29.21 -9.11
CA ASN A 6 -31.45 30.12 -7.96
C ASN A 6 -30.14 30.92 -7.82
N ASP A 7 -29.71 31.58 -8.90
CA ASP A 7 -28.45 32.36 -9.01
C ASP A 7 -27.16 31.55 -8.75
N THR A 8 -27.27 30.23 -8.56
CA THR A 8 -26.13 29.32 -8.43
C THR A 8 -25.82 28.72 -9.79
N LYS A 9 -24.59 28.92 -10.26
CA LYS A 9 -24.10 28.31 -11.52
C LYS A 9 -24.03 26.78 -11.34
N ILE A 10 -24.92 26.07 -12.02
CA ILE A 10 -24.87 24.60 -12.09
C ILE A 10 -23.75 24.22 -13.05
N THR A 11 -22.99 23.21 -12.65
CA THR A 11 -21.89 22.69 -13.43
C THR A 11 -22.03 21.20 -13.62
N LEU A 12 -21.52 20.73 -14.76
CA LEU A 12 -21.45 19.31 -15.05
C LEU A 12 -20.68 18.61 -13.92
N PHE A 13 -21.37 17.67 -13.29
CA PHE A 13 -20.78 16.69 -12.40
C PHE A 13 -20.96 15.35 -13.09
N ASP A 14 -19.86 14.66 -13.33
CA ASP A 14 -19.83 13.35 -13.97
C ASP A 14 -19.09 12.38 -13.06
N PRO A 15 -19.81 11.46 -12.37
CA PRO A 15 -19.21 10.46 -11.51
C PRO A 15 -18.22 9.53 -12.23
N LEU A 16 -18.38 9.34 -13.55
CA LEU A 16 -17.54 8.42 -14.33
C LEU A 16 -16.28 9.06 -14.89
N PHE A 17 -16.22 10.41 -14.93
CA PHE A 17 -15.19 11.21 -15.59
C PHE A 17 -15.05 10.89 -17.09
N LEU A 18 -16.11 10.44 -17.76
CA LEU A 18 -16.09 10.14 -19.20
C LEU A 18 -16.52 11.33 -20.07
N LEU A 19 -17.10 12.37 -19.48
CA LEU A 19 -17.56 13.57 -20.17
C LEU A 19 -16.57 14.73 -20.05
N ASP A 20 -16.49 15.52 -21.12
CA ASP A 20 -15.72 16.76 -21.19
C ASP A 20 -16.25 17.79 -20.18
N ASN A 21 -15.62 17.85 -19.01
CA ASN A 21 -15.94 18.85 -18.00
C ASN A 21 -15.19 20.16 -18.29
N PRO A 22 -15.87 21.27 -18.60
CA PRO A 22 -15.21 22.53 -18.93
C PRO A 22 -14.30 23.08 -17.82
N ARG A 23 -14.55 22.71 -16.55
CA ARG A 23 -13.67 23.10 -15.42
C ARG A 23 -12.35 22.35 -15.46
N ILE A 24 -12.42 21.04 -15.70
CA ILE A 24 -11.25 20.17 -15.79
C ILE A 24 -10.44 20.58 -17.02
N LEU A 25 -11.06 20.72 -18.19
CA LEU A 25 -10.39 21.13 -19.43
C LEU A 25 -9.72 22.51 -19.33
N LYS A 26 -10.35 23.46 -18.61
CA LYS A 26 -9.74 24.78 -18.38
C LYS A 26 -8.46 24.68 -17.54
N ARG A 27 -8.43 23.75 -16.58
CA ARG A 27 -7.34 23.61 -15.60
C ARG A 27 -6.23 22.68 -16.08
N TYR A 28 -6.57 21.70 -16.91
CA TYR A 28 -5.67 20.71 -17.48
C TYR A 28 -5.83 20.66 -19.01
N PRO A 29 -5.48 21.75 -19.74
CA PRO A 29 -5.78 21.88 -21.17
C PRO A 29 -4.94 20.97 -22.09
N LYS A 30 -3.88 20.36 -21.56
CA LYS A 30 -2.91 19.53 -22.30
C LYS A 30 -2.92 18.07 -21.87
N GLU A 31 -3.72 17.71 -20.89
CA GLU A 31 -3.75 16.37 -20.29
C GLU A 31 -5.10 15.73 -20.58
N ASP A 32 -5.09 14.44 -20.89
CA ASP A 32 -6.32 13.67 -20.99
C ASP A 32 -6.84 13.37 -19.58
N MET A 33 -7.98 13.96 -19.25
CA MET A 33 -8.58 13.87 -17.92
C MET A 33 -9.81 12.97 -17.90
N HIS A 34 -9.94 12.08 -18.89
CA HIS A 34 -11.00 11.07 -18.90
C HIS A 34 -10.70 9.92 -17.94
N GLY A 35 -11.75 9.45 -17.28
CA GLY A 35 -11.72 8.21 -16.51
C GLY A 35 -11.46 7.01 -17.42
N THR A 36 -10.85 5.97 -16.87
CA THR A 36 -10.61 4.72 -17.59
C THR A 36 -11.74 3.74 -17.31
N VAL A 37 -12.41 3.24 -18.34
CA VAL A 37 -13.42 2.18 -18.21
C VAL A 37 -12.74 0.87 -17.85
N ILE A 38 -13.17 0.25 -16.75
CA ILE A 38 -12.69 -1.06 -16.29
C ILE A 38 -13.56 -2.17 -16.85
N ASP A 39 -14.87 -1.98 -16.82
CA ASP A 39 -15.84 -2.91 -17.37
C ASP A 39 -17.16 -2.18 -17.61
N ALA A 40 -17.88 -2.59 -18.63
CA ALA A 40 -19.21 -2.09 -18.95
C ALA A 40 -20.00 -3.19 -19.65
N ASP A 41 -21.22 -3.46 -19.16
CA ASP A 41 -22.02 -4.58 -19.67
C ASP A 41 -23.52 -4.36 -19.46
N ASP A 42 -24.31 -5.07 -20.26
CA ASP A 42 -25.76 -5.13 -20.15
C ASP A 42 -26.17 -6.38 -19.35
N ILE A 43 -26.68 -6.19 -18.14
CA ILE A 43 -27.17 -7.27 -17.29
C ILE A 43 -28.64 -7.53 -17.65
N PRO A 44 -28.98 -8.71 -18.20
CA PRO A 44 -30.37 -9.06 -18.49
C PRO A 44 -31.13 -9.33 -17.19
N ILE A 45 -32.34 -8.77 -17.10
CA ILE A 45 -33.27 -8.97 -16.00
C ILE A 45 -34.44 -9.86 -16.49
N ALA A 46 -35.16 -10.45 -15.54
CA ALA A 46 -36.45 -11.07 -15.84
C ALA A 46 -37.37 -10.10 -16.60
N ASP A 47 -38.26 -10.65 -17.42
CA ASP A 47 -39.22 -9.92 -18.26
C ASP A 47 -38.63 -9.17 -19.48
N GLY A 48 -37.40 -9.50 -19.89
CA GLY A 48 -36.82 -9.06 -21.17
C GLY A 48 -36.22 -7.65 -21.15
N HIS A 49 -36.11 -7.04 -19.98
CA HIS A 49 -35.41 -5.77 -19.79
C HIS A 49 -33.93 -6.01 -19.46
N SER A 50 -33.07 -5.05 -19.77
CA SER A 50 -31.66 -5.04 -19.35
C SER A 50 -31.32 -3.76 -18.59
N ILE A 51 -30.30 -3.84 -17.76
CA ILE A 51 -29.65 -2.66 -17.17
C ILE A 51 -28.24 -2.56 -17.68
N HIS A 52 -27.80 -1.35 -18.00
CA HIS A 52 -26.43 -1.09 -18.40
C HIS A 52 -25.64 -0.64 -17.17
N VAL A 53 -24.50 -1.29 -16.90
CA VAL A 53 -23.65 -0.95 -15.77
C VAL A 53 -22.27 -0.59 -16.29
N THR A 54 -21.73 0.54 -15.84
CA THR A 54 -20.37 0.98 -16.19
C THR A 54 -19.57 1.21 -14.92
N VAL A 55 -18.34 0.70 -14.90
CA VAL A 55 -17.37 0.93 -13.82
C VAL A 55 -16.12 1.59 -14.40
N THR A 56 -15.73 2.73 -13.84
CA THR A 56 -14.56 3.49 -14.26
C THR A 56 -13.59 3.76 -13.10
N ILE A 57 -12.37 4.14 -13.44
CA ILE A 57 -11.39 4.70 -12.50
C ILE A 57 -11.12 6.14 -12.87
N VAL A 58 -11.14 7.01 -11.87
CA VAL A 58 -10.78 8.43 -11.98
C VAL A 58 -9.34 8.59 -12.53
N PRO A 59 -9.03 9.66 -13.29
CA PRO A 59 -7.69 9.93 -13.83
C PRO A 59 -6.58 9.84 -12.79
N ALA A 60 -5.41 9.29 -13.19
CA ALA A 60 -4.27 9.06 -12.29
C ALA A 60 -3.81 10.34 -11.55
N ILE A 61 -3.89 11.50 -12.21
CA ILE A 61 -3.51 12.81 -11.66
C ILE A 61 -4.27 13.15 -10.37
N PHE A 62 -5.52 12.72 -10.23
CA PHE A 62 -6.35 12.96 -9.04
C PHE A 62 -6.19 11.89 -7.94
N ARG A 63 -5.47 10.81 -8.24
CA ARG A 63 -5.24 9.66 -7.34
C ARG A 63 -3.77 9.27 -7.33
N TRP A 64 -2.87 10.25 -7.42
CA TRP A 64 -1.45 10.01 -7.62
C TRP A 64 -0.78 9.31 -6.43
N ARG A 65 -1.25 9.56 -5.19
CA ARG A 65 -0.71 8.92 -3.98
C ARG A 65 -1.80 8.48 -3.01
N SER A 66 -1.48 7.44 -2.23
CA SER A 66 -2.29 6.99 -1.10
C SER A 66 -2.36 8.07 -0.02
N GLY A 67 -3.49 8.18 0.69
CA GLY A 67 -3.65 9.10 1.83
C GLY A 67 -4.17 10.51 1.49
N GLU A 68 -4.02 10.99 0.24
CA GLU A 68 -4.49 12.34 -0.19
C GLU A 68 -6.02 12.49 -0.18
N GLY A 69 -6.73 11.37 -0.22
CA GLY A 69 -8.18 11.34 -0.06
C GLY A 69 -8.98 12.05 -1.15
N GLY A 70 -8.40 12.33 -2.32
CA GLY A 70 -9.07 13.02 -3.42
C GLY A 70 -9.25 14.51 -3.16
N LEU A 71 -8.42 15.09 -2.29
CA LEU A 71 -8.43 16.53 -1.97
C LEU A 71 -7.47 17.33 -2.84
N ARG A 72 -6.39 16.69 -3.31
CA ARG A 72 -5.33 17.33 -4.10
C ARG A 72 -4.98 16.53 -5.35
N ASP A 73 -4.56 17.22 -6.39
CA ASP A 73 -3.93 16.60 -7.57
C ASP A 73 -2.44 16.31 -7.33
N ARG A 74 -1.78 15.70 -8.33
CA ARG A 74 -0.34 15.41 -8.33
C ARG A 74 0.55 16.62 -8.03
N ASP A 75 0.12 17.81 -8.43
CA ASP A 75 0.87 19.05 -8.25
C ASP A 75 0.52 19.73 -6.90
N GLY A 76 -0.24 19.06 -6.03
CA GLY A 76 -0.64 19.55 -4.72
C GLY A 76 -1.76 20.59 -4.74
N ARG A 77 -2.41 20.81 -5.89
CA ARG A 77 -3.47 21.82 -6.05
C ARG A 77 -4.80 21.26 -5.56
N ASP A 78 -5.64 22.12 -4.97
CA ASP A 78 -6.95 21.73 -4.42
C ASP A 78 -7.93 21.32 -5.52
N ILE A 79 -8.50 20.12 -5.40
CA ILE A 79 -9.47 19.54 -6.36
C ILE A 79 -10.82 19.19 -5.72
N ARG A 80 -11.13 19.73 -4.53
CA ARG A 80 -12.43 19.50 -3.85
C ARG A 80 -13.63 19.85 -4.72
N GLU A 81 -13.47 20.78 -5.66
CA GLU A 81 -14.50 21.15 -6.64
C GLU A 81 -14.94 20.01 -7.57
N PHE A 82 -14.14 18.95 -7.73
CA PHE A 82 -14.47 17.77 -8.53
C PHE A 82 -15.18 16.68 -7.71
N GLN A 83 -15.40 16.90 -6.41
CA GLN A 83 -16.21 16.05 -5.53
C GLN A 83 -15.76 14.57 -5.43
N ILE A 84 -14.49 14.29 -5.73
CA ILE A 84 -13.91 12.94 -5.64
C ILE A 84 -13.91 12.45 -4.19
N ALA A 85 -13.55 13.32 -3.24
CA ALA A 85 -13.54 12.99 -1.81
C ALA A 85 -14.92 12.54 -1.29
N ASP A 86 -16.00 13.09 -1.83
CA ASP A 86 -17.38 12.79 -1.44
C ASP A 86 -17.96 11.57 -2.18
N GLY A 87 -17.25 11.03 -3.17
CA GLY A 87 -17.68 9.92 -4.03
C GLY A 87 -17.52 8.53 -3.42
N VAL A 88 -17.08 8.41 -2.17
CA VAL A 88 -16.70 7.13 -1.53
C VAL A 88 -17.86 6.11 -1.60
N GLY A 89 -17.73 5.13 -2.48
CA GLY A 89 -18.69 4.01 -2.63
C GLY A 89 -20.09 4.41 -3.12
N LYS A 90 -20.24 5.62 -3.69
CA LYS A 90 -21.50 6.09 -4.26
C LYS A 90 -21.73 5.48 -5.63
N ILE A 91 -22.99 5.27 -5.97
CA ILE A 91 -23.41 4.68 -7.23
C ILE A 91 -24.42 5.63 -7.88
N SER A 92 -24.14 6.03 -9.12
CA SER A 92 -25.07 6.82 -9.92
C SER A 92 -26.15 5.91 -10.50
N MET A 93 -27.41 6.29 -10.29
CA MET A 93 -28.58 5.59 -10.80
C MET A 93 -29.25 6.48 -11.83
N VAL A 94 -29.20 6.06 -13.09
CA VAL A 94 -29.68 6.84 -14.24
C VAL A 94 -30.91 6.16 -14.85
N ARG A 95 -32.03 6.88 -14.85
CA ARG A 95 -33.30 6.42 -15.41
C ARG A 95 -33.62 7.19 -16.68
N ASN A 96 -33.69 6.52 -17.83
CA ASN A 96 -33.93 7.14 -19.14
C ASN A 96 -33.04 8.37 -19.39
N GLY A 97 -31.73 8.25 -19.10
CA GLY A 97 -30.77 9.34 -19.28
C GLY A 97 -30.87 10.48 -18.27
N ARG A 98 -31.66 10.32 -17.19
CA ARG A 98 -31.72 11.25 -16.07
C ARG A 98 -31.23 10.60 -14.79
N GLU A 99 -30.16 11.13 -14.20
CA GLU A 99 -29.72 10.73 -12.86
C GLU A 99 -30.84 11.00 -11.85
N ILE A 100 -31.25 9.96 -11.13
CA ILE A 100 -32.29 10.04 -10.10
C ILE A 100 -31.71 9.94 -8.69
N ASN A 101 -30.54 9.34 -8.53
CA ASN A 101 -29.88 9.15 -7.24
C ASN A 101 -28.37 8.98 -7.42
N TYR A 102 -27.60 9.53 -6.47
CA TYR A 102 -26.16 9.33 -6.36
C TYR A 102 -25.78 9.17 -4.88
N ASP A 103 -25.84 7.93 -4.39
CA ASP A 103 -25.62 7.63 -2.98
C ASP A 103 -25.07 6.20 -2.78
N ILE A 104 -24.65 5.89 -1.55
CA ILE A 104 -24.18 4.56 -1.15
C ILE A 104 -25.38 3.63 -1.09
N VAL A 105 -25.32 2.53 -1.86
CA VAL A 105 -26.32 1.46 -1.78
C VAL A 105 -25.82 0.39 -0.80
N PRO A 106 -26.49 0.16 0.34
CA PRO A 106 -26.02 -0.80 1.33
C PRO A 106 -25.85 -2.21 0.75
N LYS A 107 -24.73 -2.85 1.09
CA LYS A 107 -24.39 -4.23 0.71
C LYS A 107 -24.29 -4.48 -0.81
N LEU A 108 -24.13 -3.45 -1.64
CA LEU A 108 -23.98 -3.64 -3.08
C LEU A 108 -22.51 -3.89 -3.49
N LEU A 109 -21.56 -3.18 -2.87
CA LEU A 109 -20.13 -3.35 -3.14
C LEU A 109 -19.53 -4.60 -2.48
N PRO A 110 -18.53 -5.24 -3.11
CA PRO A 110 -17.85 -6.40 -2.56
C PRO A 110 -17.05 -6.02 -1.30
N ALA A 111 -17.22 -6.80 -0.22
CA ALA A 111 -16.56 -6.61 1.07
C ALA A 111 -16.81 -5.24 1.76
N GLY A 112 -17.91 -4.56 1.41
CA GLY A 112 -18.25 -3.25 1.98
C GLY A 112 -17.55 -2.09 1.27
N VAL A 113 -17.77 -0.88 1.79
CA VAL A 113 -17.19 0.36 1.24
C VAL A 113 -15.77 0.54 1.77
N ASP A 114 -14.83 0.71 0.86
CA ASP A 114 -13.43 1.04 1.12
C ASP A 114 -13.20 2.53 0.85
N LYS A 115 -12.27 3.16 1.58
CA LYS A 115 -11.82 4.54 1.31
C LYS A 115 -11.32 4.69 -0.13
N VAL A 116 -10.77 3.64 -0.73
CA VAL A 116 -10.29 3.62 -2.13
C VAL A 116 -11.43 3.81 -3.13
N ASP A 117 -12.67 3.44 -2.77
CA ASP A 117 -13.83 3.48 -3.68
C ASP A 117 -14.21 4.89 -4.11
N ARG A 118 -13.65 5.93 -3.49
CA ARG A 118 -13.83 7.33 -3.91
C ARG A 118 -13.31 7.62 -5.33
N TYR A 119 -12.37 6.80 -5.79
CA TYR A 119 -11.75 6.93 -7.12
C TYR A 119 -12.38 5.98 -8.14
N ILE A 120 -13.48 5.32 -7.80
CA ILE A 120 -14.19 4.37 -8.66
C ILE A 120 -15.54 4.97 -9.00
N GLY A 121 -15.77 5.25 -10.29
CA GLY A 121 -17.07 5.66 -10.80
C GLY A 121 -17.92 4.43 -11.07
N ILE A 122 -19.17 4.40 -10.60
CA ILE A 122 -20.13 3.33 -10.90
C ILE A 122 -21.45 3.98 -11.31
N GLU A 123 -21.91 3.64 -12.51
CA GLU A 123 -23.20 4.07 -13.04
C GLU A 123 -24.05 2.86 -13.41
N VAL A 124 -25.33 2.91 -13.04
CA VAL A 124 -26.35 1.93 -13.42
C VAL A 124 -27.43 2.67 -14.19
N THR A 125 -27.48 2.44 -15.49
CA THR A 125 -28.49 2.99 -16.40
C THR A 125 -29.60 1.97 -16.63
N PHE A 126 -30.85 2.40 -16.47
CA PHE A 126 -32.01 1.54 -16.62
C PHE A 126 -33.24 2.27 -17.19
N PRO A 127 -34.16 1.53 -17.85
CA PRO A 127 -35.35 2.13 -18.42
C PRO A 127 -36.48 2.29 -17.38
N ALA A 128 -37.45 3.17 -17.65
CA ALA A 128 -38.49 3.54 -16.67
C ALA A 128 -39.43 2.40 -16.24
N GLU A 129 -39.53 1.32 -17.02
CA GLU A 129 -40.32 0.14 -16.67
C GLU A 129 -39.80 -0.55 -15.40
N LEU A 130 -38.52 -0.35 -15.08
CA LEU A 130 -37.86 -0.93 -13.91
C LEU A 130 -37.95 -0.06 -12.63
N ASP A 131 -38.74 1.01 -12.62
CA ASP A 131 -38.84 1.94 -11.49
C ASP A 131 -39.36 1.27 -10.20
N SER A 132 -40.24 0.28 -10.35
CA SER A 132 -40.76 -0.53 -9.23
C SER A 132 -39.68 -1.33 -8.50
N PHE A 133 -38.57 -1.65 -9.17
CA PHE A 133 -37.45 -2.39 -8.58
C PHE A 133 -36.49 -1.51 -7.77
N PHE A 134 -36.45 -0.20 -8.06
CA PHE A 134 -35.53 0.75 -7.44
C PHE A 134 -36.19 1.71 -6.44
N GLN A 135 -37.53 1.72 -6.33
CA GLN A 135 -38.22 2.46 -5.28
C GLN A 135 -37.81 1.92 -3.89
N VAL A 136 -36.96 2.69 -3.22
CA VAL A 136 -36.62 2.55 -1.80
C VAL A 136 -37.84 2.95 -0.95
N ARG A 137 -38.91 2.17 -1.01
CA ARG A 137 -39.91 2.08 0.06
C ARG A 137 -40.38 0.64 0.14
N ASN A 138 -40.23 0.06 1.34
CA ASN A 138 -40.91 -1.14 1.76
C ASN A 138 -42.42 -0.99 1.50
N VAL A 139 -42.89 -1.38 0.32
CA VAL A 139 -44.30 -1.60 0.06
C VAL A 139 -44.46 -3.09 -0.16
N LYS A 140 -44.87 -3.77 0.90
CA LYS A 140 -45.33 -5.16 0.87
C LYS A 140 -46.56 -5.24 -0.03
N ARG A 141 -46.40 -5.60 -1.30
CA ARG A 141 -47.41 -6.27 -2.14
C ARG A 141 -46.73 -6.76 -3.42
N GLY A 142 -47.14 -7.96 -3.84
CA GLY A 142 -46.37 -8.84 -4.70
C GLY A 142 -45.99 -8.23 -6.04
N ALA A 143 -44.70 -8.23 -6.30
CA ALA A 143 -44.03 -8.24 -7.60
C ALA A 143 -42.62 -8.78 -7.33
N VAL A 144 -41.98 -9.33 -8.35
CA VAL A 144 -40.72 -10.09 -8.32
C VAL A 144 -39.66 -9.44 -7.39
N PRO A 145 -38.93 -10.22 -6.56
CA PRO A 145 -38.15 -9.64 -5.47
C PRO A 145 -37.04 -8.71 -5.96
N VAL A 146 -37.05 -7.47 -5.48
CA VAL A 146 -35.95 -6.49 -5.55
C VAL A 146 -34.58 -7.12 -5.19
N ASP A 147 -34.60 -8.19 -4.40
CA ASP A 147 -33.43 -8.96 -4.00
C ASP A 147 -32.72 -9.67 -5.16
N LYS A 148 -33.42 -10.08 -6.23
CA LYS A 148 -32.79 -10.75 -7.37
C LYS A 148 -31.90 -9.79 -8.14
N LEU A 149 -32.42 -8.60 -8.49
CA LEU A 149 -31.66 -7.57 -9.19
C LEU A 149 -30.43 -7.13 -8.41
N ARG A 150 -30.61 -6.90 -7.10
CA ARG A 150 -29.48 -6.56 -6.21
C ARG A 150 -28.44 -7.68 -6.20
N SER A 151 -28.87 -8.94 -6.18
CA SER A 151 -27.97 -10.10 -6.22
C SER A 151 -27.18 -10.17 -7.53
N GLU A 152 -27.85 -10.04 -8.68
CA GLU A 152 -27.20 -10.06 -10.01
C GLU A 152 -26.21 -8.89 -10.16
N LEU A 153 -26.65 -7.68 -9.81
CA LEU A 153 -25.80 -6.48 -9.87
C LEU A 153 -24.59 -6.62 -8.94
N ARG A 154 -24.79 -7.12 -7.71
CA ARG A 154 -23.70 -7.39 -6.77
C ARG A 154 -22.72 -8.44 -7.29
N GLN A 155 -23.24 -9.51 -7.88
CA GLN A 155 -22.43 -10.59 -8.46
C GLN A 155 -21.58 -10.07 -9.62
N TRP A 156 -22.18 -9.26 -10.49
CA TRP A 156 -21.47 -8.63 -11.59
C TRP A 156 -20.43 -7.62 -11.09
N LEU A 157 -20.78 -6.74 -10.16
CA LEU A 157 -19.89 -5.70 -9.61
C LEU A 157 -18.68 -6.26 -8.85
N ASP A 158 -18.71 -7.51 -8.36
CA ASP A 158 -17.61 -8.08 -7.58
C ASP A 158 -16.29 -8.06 -8.37
N ARG A 159 -16.30 -8.49 -9.63
CA ARG A 159 -15.10 -8.54 -10.48
C ARG A 159 -14.55 -7.14 -10.85
N PRO A 160 -15.32 -6.22 -11.46
CA PRO A 160 -14.81 -4.93 -11.90
C PRO A 160 -14.39 -4.04 -10.72
N VAL A 161 -15.13 -4.04 -9.60
CA VAL A 161 -14.74 -3.23 -8.43
C VAL A 161 -13.46 -3.76 -7.79
N ARG A 162 -13.29 -5.09 -7.68
CA ARG A 162 -12.00 -5.67 -7.20
C ARG A 162 -10.85 -5.34 -8.15
N SER A 163 -11.08 -5.39 -9.46
CA SER A 163 -10.10 -5.02 -10.48
C SER A 163 -9.68 -3.55 -10.32
N ALA A 164 -10.66 -2.65 -10.18
CA ALA A 164 -10.43 -1.23 -9.98
C ALA A 164 -9.63 -0.92 -8.70
N ARG A 165 -10.03 -1.52 -7.56
CA ARG A 165 -9.29 -1.41 -6.30
C ARG A 165 -7.84 -1.89 -6.45
N ARG A 166 -7.62 -2.99 -7.17
CA ARG A 166 -6.27 -3.53 -7.42
C ARG A 166 -5.44 -2.58 -8.28
N ALA A 167 -6.02 -2.04 -9.35
CA ALA A 167 -5.32 -1.12 -10.25
C ALA A 167 -4.89 0.16 -9.52
N ILE A 168 -5.77 0.74 -8.69
CA ILE A 168 -5.44 1.93 -7.89
C ILE A 168 -4.30 1.63 -6.90
N ARG A 169 -4.39 0.53 -6.16
CA ARG A 169 -3.35 0.15 -5.18
C ARG A 169 -2.02 -0.20 -5.85
N SER A 170 -2.03 -0.82 -7.03
CA SER A 170 -0.81 -1.09 -7.80
C SER A 170 -0.11 0.20 -8.20
N HIS A 171 -0.88 1.17 -8.71
CA HIS A 171 -0.36 2.48 -9.08
C HIS A 171 0.28 3.21 -7.88
N TRP A 172 -0.38 3.20 -6.72
CA TRP A 172 0.21 3.78 -5.51
C TRP A 172 1.48 3.08 -5.06
N GLY A 173 1.52 1.74 -5.15
CA GLY A 173 2.73 0.99 -4.85
C GLY A 173 3.89 1.36 -5.77
N GLU A 174 3.64 1.56 -7.07
CA GLU A 174 4.65 2.00 -8.03
C GLU A 174 5.19 3.40 -7.69
N ILE A 175 4.31 4.36 -7.37
CA ILE A 175 4.71 5.71 -6.96
C ILE A 175 5.50 5.69 -5.65
N GLU A 176 5.04 4.93 -4.66
CA GLU A 176 5.73 4.80 -3.38
C GLU A 176 7.12 4.16 -3.55
N THR A 177 7.25 3.15 -4.41
CA THR A 177 8.55 2.56 -4.77
C THR A 177 9.46 3.59 -5.44
N GLN A 178 8.96 4.40 -6.38
CA GLN A 178 9.75 5.46 -7.01
C GLN A 178 10.20 6.54 -6.02
N GLU A 179 9.30 6.99 -5.14
CA GLU A 179 9.66 7.95 -4.08
C GLU A 179 10.71 7.37 -3.12
N ARG A 180 10.62 6.07 -2.78
CA ARG A 180 11.60 5.38 -1.93
C ARG A 180 12.92 5.15 -2.63
N ALA A 181 12.94 4.87 -3.93
CA ALA A 181 14.16 4.77 -4.72
C ALA A 181 14.91 6.12 -4.76
N ALA A 182 14.17 7.24 -4.80
CA ALA A 182 14.74 8.58 -4.80
C ALA A 182 15.16 9.08 -3.40
N ALA A 183 14.48 8.66 -2.34
CA ALA A 183 14.90 8.93 -0.97
C ALA A 183 16.04 7.97 -0.61
N GLN A 184 17.06 8.39 0.13
CA GLN A 184 18.15 7.50 0.59
C GLN A 184 17.67 6.48 1.67
N ALA A 185 16.63 5.72 1.36
CA ALA A 185 15.78 5.01 2.29
C ALA A 185 16.51 3.84 2.96
N HIS A 186 17.69 3.47 2.46
CA HIS A 186 18.53 2.38 2.95
C HIS A 186 19.92 2.84 3.37
N ALA A 187 20.14 4.14 3.58
CA ALA A 187 21.45 4.70 3.93
C ALA A 187 22.05 4.06 5.19
N GLU A 188 21.24 3.81 6.24
CA GLU A 188 21.72 3.21 7.48
C GLU A 188 22.18 1.76 7.28
N ALA A 189 21.40 0.96 6.56
CA ALA A 189 21.72 -0.44 6.26
C ALA A 189 22.96 -0.54 5.37
N THR A 190 23.03 0.30 4.33
CA THR A 190 24.16 0.43 3.42
C THR A 190 25.44 0.81 4.17
N ALA A 191 25.37 1.82 5.05
CA ALA A 191 26.49 2.22 5.87
C ALA A 191 26.92 1.13 6.87
N ALA A 192 25.98 0.36 7.43
CA ALA A 192 26.29 -0.77 8.29
C ALA A 192 27.03 -1.88 7.53
N ALA A 193 26.56 -2.23 6.33
CA ALA A 193 27.20 -3.21 5.46
C ALA A 193 28.62 -2.74 5.05
N ALA A 194 28.78 -1.48 4.66
CA ALA A 194 30.08 -0.90 4.32
C ALA A 194 31.09 -0.95 5.47
N ARG A 195 30.64 -0.85 6.73
CA ARG A 195 31.51 -1.04 7.90
C ARG A 195 31.93 -2.49 8.09
N ALA A 196 31.02 -3.44 7.86
CA ALA A 196 31.31 -4.87 7.97
C ALA A 196 32.32 -5.32 6.89
N GLU A 197 32.20 -4.76 5.67
CA GLU A 197 33.09 -5.08 4.55
C GLU A 197 34.56 -4.77 4.82
N LYS A 198 34.86 -3.76 5.66
CA LYS A 198 36.26 -3.42 6.03
C LYS A 198 37.03 -4.58 6.67
N THR A 199 36.31 -5.54 7.25
CA THR A 199 36.87 -6.70 7.93
C THR A 199 36.61 -8.01 7.18
N ALA A 200 35.86 -7.96 6.08
CA ALA A 200 35.49 -9.13 5.28
C ALA A 200 36.42 -9.27 4.05
N PRO A 201 36.50 -10.47 3.44
CA PRO A 201 37.15 -10.63 2.15
C PRO A 201 36.44 -9.80 1.08
N MET A 202 37.20 -9.09 0.25
CA MET A 202 36.62 -8.27 -0.81
C MET A 202 35.78 -9.10 -1.78
N GLY A 203 34.64 -8.54 -2.19
CA GLY A 203 33.86 -9.04 -3.32
C GLY A 203 34.71 -9.25 -4.57
N GLN A 204 34.49 -10.38 -5.25
CA GLN A 204 35.20 -10.75 -6.48
C GLN A 204 34.31 -10.69 -7.73
N ALA A 205 32.98 -10.70 -7.55
CA ALA A 205 32.04 -10.73 -8.64
C ALA A 205 32.07 -9.42 -9.45
N GLY A 206 31.96 -9.52 -10.78
CA GLY A 206 31.93 -8.36 -11.67
C GLY A 206 33.27 -7.63 -11.87
N LYS A 207 34.40 -8.16 -11.37
CA LYS A 207 35.74 -7.59 -11.61
C LYS A 207 36.24 -7.71 -13.04
N ASP A 208 35.67 -8.67 -13.76
CA ASP A 208 36.05 -9.02 -15.12
C ASP A 208 35.34 -8.11 -16.14
N LEU A 209 34.38 -7.30 -15.67
CA LEU A 209 33.59 -6.40 -16.50
C LEU A 209 34.46 -5.28 -17.06
N THR A 210 34.22 -4.97 -18.32
CA THR A 210 34.75 -3.78 -18.95
C THR A 210 34.08 -2.52 -18.41
N ASP A 211 34.73 -1.37 -18.59
CA ASP A 211 34.12 -0.07 -18.23
C ASP A 211 32.80 0.17 -18.98
N GLN A 212 32.68 -0.36 -20.21
CA GLN A 212 31.46 -0.25 -21.00
C GLN A 212 30.32 -1.08 -20.42
N GLU A 213 30.55 -2.36 -20.12
CA GLU A 213 29.53 -3.23 -19.49
C GLU A 213 29.12 -2.69 -18.11
N SER A 214 30.06 -2.09 -17.39
CA SER A 214 29.78 -1.44 -16.10
C SER A 214 28.84 -0.25 -16.23
N GLU A 215 29.02 0.57 -17.27
CA GLU A 215 28.13 1.71 -17.54
C GLU A 215 26.77 1.25 -18.09
N GLU A 216 26.72 0.15 -18.85
CA GLU A 216 25.46 -0.45 -19.33
C GLU A 216 24.59 -0.92 -18.16
N ILE A 217 25.16 -1.65 -17.19
CA ILE A 217 24.44 -2.06 -15.96
C ILE A 217 23.96 -0.84 -15.17
N LEU A 218 24.80 0.20 -15.07
CA LEU A 218 24.44 1.42 -14.36
C LEU A 218 23.30 2.17 -15.06
N GLN A 219 23.29 2.20 -16.38
CA GLN A 219 22.23 2.81 -17.18
C GLN A 219 20.92 2.04 -17.04
N GLU A 220 20.94 0.70 -17.10
CA GLU A 220 19.76 -0.14 -16.87
C GLU A 220 19.18 0.08 -15.48
N LEU A 221 20.03 0.16 -14.45
CA LEU A 221 19.62 0.51 -13.10
C LEU A 221 18.88 1.87 -13.05
N LEU A 222 19.42 2.90 -13.71
CA LEU A 222 18.82 4.23 -13.71
C LEU A 222 17.45 4.25 -14.43
N GLU A 223 17.31 3.44 -15.48
CA GLU A 223 16.05 3.25 -16.21
C GLU A 223 15.01 2.53 -15.36
N ASP A 224 15.40 1.45 -14.67
CA ASP A 224 14.55 0.68 -13.77
C ASP A 224 14.03 1.51 -12.59
N LEU A 225 14.88 2.38 -12.05
CA LEU A 225 14.50 3.33 -11.00
C LEU A 225 13.66 4.51 -11.54
N GLY A 226 13.56 4.66 -12.87
CA GLY A 226 12.84 5.77 -13.51
C GLY A 226 13.49 7.14 -13.28
N VAL A 227 14.81 7.17 -13.03
CA VAL A 227 15.58 8.39 -12.79
C VAL A 227 16.58 8.71 -13.89
N ALA A 228 16.65 7.89 -14.95
CA ALA A 228 17.55 8.11 -16.09
C ALA A 228 17.42 9.50 -16.73
N ASP A 229 16.21 10.04 -16.79
CA ASP A 229 15.92 11.37 -17.36
C ASP A 229 16.15 12.53 -16.37
N ASP A 230 16.38 12.24 -15.09
CA ASP A 230 16.61 13.22 -14.02
C ASP A 230 18.12 13.26 -13.68
N GLN A 231 18.83 14.21 -14.28
CA GLN A 231 20.29 14.28 -14.19
C GLN A 231 20.80 14.40 -12.74
N GLU A 232 20.08 15.09 -11.86
CA GLU A 232 20.49 15.27 -10.47
C GLU A 232 20.36 13.95 -9.71
N LYS A 233 19.21 13.27 -9.82
CA LYS A 233 18.98 11.97 -9.17
C LYS A 233 19.86 10.87 -9.76
N ALA A 234 20.07 10.87 -11.07
CA ALA A 234 20.92 9.91 -11.73
C ALA A 234 22.35 9.99 -11.17
N GLU A 235 22.91 11.20 -11.06
CA GLU A 235 24.25 11.37 -10.52
C GLU A 235 24.34 10.99 -9.04
N GLU A 236 23.29 11.24 -8.24
CA GLU A 236 23.23 10.77 -6.86
C GLU A 236 23.31 9.24 -6.76
N VAL A 237 22.53 8.52 -7.57
CA VAL A 237 22.58 7.05 -7.61
C VAL A 237 23.96 6.56 -8.06
N ARG A 238 24.54 7.17 -9.11
CA ARG A 238 25.90 6.85 -9.57
C ARG A 238 26.92 7.01 -8.44
N GLU A 239 26.84 8.10 -7.68
CA GLU A 239 27.78 8.36 -6.59
C GLU A 239 27.59 7.38 -5.42
N GLN A 240 26.35 7.02 -5.09
CA GLN A 240 26.07 6.00 -4.06
C GLN A 240 26.67 4.64 -4.42
N VAL A 241 26.52 4.20 -5.67
CA VAL A 241 27.14 2.95 -6.18
C VAL A 241 28.67 3.06 -6.20
N LYS A 242 29.22 4.25 -6.48
CA LYS A 242 30.68 4.47 -6.44
C LYS A 242 31.25 4.43 -5.01
N GLN A 243 30.55 4.99 -4.03
CA GLN A 243 31.05 5.10 -2.66
C GLN A 243 30.85 3.83 -1.83
N ASN A 244 29.76 3.08 -2.09
CA ASN A 244 29.39 1.95 -1.25
C ASN A 244 29.72 0.60 -1.92
N PRO A 245 30.19 -0.41 -1.15
CA PRO A 245 30.39 -1.77 -1.66
C PRO A 245 29.07 -2.50 -1.91
N PHE A 246 28.02 -2.10 -1.21
CA PHE A 246 26.66 -2.62 -1.37
C PHE A 246 25.71 -1.43 -1.51
N THR A 247 24.82 -1.47 -2.49
CA THR A 247 23.76 -0.47 -2.65
C THR A 247 22.43 -1.19 -2.72
N LEU A 248 21.44 -0.74 -1.95
CA LEU A 248 20.10 -1.31 -1.99
C LEU A 248 19.16 -0.31 -2.67
N VAL A 249 18.49 -0.78 -3.71
CA VAL A 249 17.63 0.03 -4.58
C VAL A 249 16.23 -0.59 -4.60
N ASP A 250 15.20 0.26 -4.58
CA ASP A 250 13.82 -0.19 -4.53
C ASP A 250 13.24 -0.29 -5.94
N GLY A 251 12.67 -1.45 -6.29
CA GLY A 251 12.06 -1.70 -7.60
C GLY A 251 10.70 -2.42 -7.49
N ALA A 252 9.99 -2.50 -8.62
CA ALA A 252 8.64 -3.09 -8.66
C ALA A 252 8.38 -3.87 -9.96
N TRP A 253 8.84 -5.12 -10.05
CA TRP A 253 8.66 -5.97 -11.22
C TRP A 253 7.82 -7.22 -10.93
N ARG A 254 7.36 -7.87 -12.01
CA ARG A 254 6.58 -9.11 -11.89
C ARG A 254 7.57 -10.28 -11.81
N GLY A 255 7.54 -11.01 -10.71
CA GLY A 255 8.45 -12.12 -10.46
C GLY A 255 8.06 -12.89 -9.19
N LYS A 256 8.70 -14.03 -8.98
CA LYS A 256 8.68 -14.76 -7.70
C LYS A 256 9.87 -14.36 -6.82
N GLU A 257 10.83 -13.66 -7.40
CA GLU A 257 12.08 -13.22 -6.85
C GLU A 257 11.81 -12.09 -5.85
N MET A 258 12.35 -12.22 -4.65
CA MET A 258 12.25 -11.20 -3.60
C MET A 258 13.20 -10.03 -3.86
N PHE A 259 14.36 -10.33 -4.43
CA PHE A 259 15.37 -9.37 -4.85
C PHE A 259 16.20 -9.96 -5.98
N GLU A 260 16.85 -9.09 -6.74
CA GLU A 260 17.89 -9.42 -7.73
C GLU A 260 19.20 -8.74 -7.33
N ILE A 261 20.32 -9.27 -7.79
CA ILE A 261 21.64 -8.74 -7.46
C ILE A 261 22.46 -8.57 -8.72
N ASP A 262 22.86 -7.33 -8.99
CA ASP A 262 23.85 -7.01 -10.00
C ASP A 262 25.22 -6.85 -9.36
N HIS A 263 26.24 -7.33 -10.07
CA HIS A 263 27.61 -7.31 -9.59
C HIS A 263 28.44 -6.35 -10.44
N LEU A 264 29.02 -5.34 -9.80
CA LEU A 264 29.75 -4.26 -10.47
C LEU A 264 31.14 -4.09 -9.85
N ASN A 265 32.18 -4.62 -10.50
CA ASN A 265 33.58 -4.48 -10.09
C ASN A 265 33.84 -4.74 -8.58
N GLY A 266 33.41 -5.89 -8.09
CA GLY A 266 33.54 -6.29 -6.68
C GLY A 266 32.48 -5.68 -5.74
N LYS A 267 31.53 -4.92 -6.28
CA LYS A 267 30.37 -4.37 -5.55
C LYS A 267 29.11 -5.13 -5.90
N ALA A 268 28.07 -4.97 -5.09
CA ALA A 268 26.77 -5.54 -5.37
C ALA A 268 25.64 -4.50 -5.23
N ILE A 269 24.77 -4.45 -6.23
CA ILE A 269 23.57 -3.64 -6.25
C ILE A 269 22.39 -4.60 -6.05
N ILE A 270 21.61 -4.37 -5.00
CA ILE A 270 20.51 -5.25 -4.60
C ILE A 270 19.20 -4.56 -4.95
N HIS A 271 18.47 -5.11 -5.91
CA HIS A 271 17.17 -4.63 -6.33
C HIS A 271 16.12 -5.30 -5.46
N LEU A 272 15.35 -4.52 -4.70
CA LEU A 272 14.32 -5.05 -3.80
C LEU A 272 12.96 -5.03 -4.50
N ASN A 273 12.30 -6.20 -4.63
CA ASN A 273 11.02 -6.28 -5.32
C ASN A 273 9.84 -5.97 -4.40
N HIS A 274 9.33 -4.73 -4.43
CA HIS A 274 8.18 -4.31 -3.64
C HIS A 274 6.85 -4.96 -4.05
N ARG A 275 6.79 -5.66 -5.20
CA ARG A 275 5.62 -6.47 -5.56
C ARG A 275 5.61 -7.84 -4.86
N HIS A 276 6.76 -8.30 -4.35
CA HIS A 276 6.87 -9.57 -3.65
C HIS A 276 6.12 -9.52 -2.30
N PRO A 277 5.29 -10.53 -1.94
CA PRO A 277 4.47 -10.50 -0.72
C PRO A 277 5.25 -10.30 0.57
N PHE A 278 6.47 -10.86 0.66
CA PHE A 278 7.33 -10.65 1.84
C PHE A 278 7.71 -9.18 1.98
N ILE A 279 8.09 -8.50 0.88
CA ILE A 279 8.50 -7.10 0.93
C ILE A 279 7.30 -6.21 1.24
N ARG A 280 6.25 -6.29 0.43
CA ARG A 280 5.03 -5.46 0.58
C ARG A 280 4.32 -5.64 1.92
N ASP A 281 4.14 -6.89 2.35
CA ASP A 281 3.24 -7.20 3.46
C ASP A 281 3.96 -7.37 4.80
N ILE A 282 5.30 -7.34 4.82
CA ILE A 282 6.14 -7.43 6.03
C ILE A 282 7.13 -6.27 6.06
N TYR A 283 8.10 -6.22 5.15
CA TYR A 283 9.20 -5.25 5.18
C TYR A 283 8.68 -3.80 5.11
N ASP A 284 7.83 -3.49 4.13
CA ASP A 284 7.28 -2.14 3.93
C ASP A 284 6.41 -1.70 5.09
N ARG A 285 5.63 -2.61 5.65
CA ARG A 285 4.78 -2.32 6.82
C ARG A 285 5.61 -2.04 8.06
N LEU A 286 6.69 -2.78 8.27
CA LEU A 286 7.61 -2.52 9.38
C LEU A 286 8.31 -1.19 9.21
N LYS A 287 8.76 -0.88 7.99
CA LYS A 287 9.39 0.40 7.65
C LYS A 287 8.45 1.57 7.91
N ALA A 288 7.20 1.49 7.45
CA ALA A 288 6.19 2.51 7.72
C ALA A 288 5.98 2.74 9.22
N VAL A 289 5.89 1.67 10.03
CA VAL A 289 5.77 1.80 11.49
C VAL A 289 7.03 2.40 12.13
N ALA A 290 8.21 2.12 11.58
CA ALA A 290 9.47 2.67 12.07
C ALA A 290 9.62 4.17 11.75
N ASP A 291 9.20 4.58 10.54
CA ASP A 291 9.33 5.95 10.04
C ASP A 291 8.24 6.87 10.62
N ASP A 292 6.97 6.44 10.61
CA ASP A 292 5.82 7.24 11.05
C ASP A 292 5.54 7.12 12.57
N GLY A 293 6.23 6.18 13.22
CA GLY A 293 5.95 5.76 14.59
C GLY A 293 4.68 4.92 14.72
N ALA A 294 4.44 4.33 15.89
CA ALA A 294 3.23 3.53 16.16
C ALA A 294 1.95 4.40 16.33
N ASN A 295 1.98 5.67 15.94
CA ASN A 295 0.87 6.60 16.14
C ASN A 295 -0.29 6.24 15.21
N GLY A 296 -1.44 5.88 15.80
CA GLY A 296 -2.63 5.49 15.03
C GLY A 296 -2.63 4.02 14.57
N VAL A 297 -1.64 3.22 14.97
CA VAL A 297 -1.69 1.76 14.83
C VAL A 297 -2.21 1.17 16.12
N GLU A 298 -3.32 0.43 16.04
CA GLU A 298 -3.88 -0.23 17.21
C GLU A 298 -2.89 -1.27 17.76
N PRO A 299 -2.73 -1.41 19.10
CA PRO A 299 -1.78 -2.36 19.69
C PRO A 299 -1.96 -3.80 19.20
N GLU A 300 -3.19 -4.20 18.92
CA GLU A 300 -3.52 -5.52 18.36
C GLU A 300 -2.99 -5.70 16.94
N GLU A 301 -3.07 -4.67 16.10
CA GLU A 301 -2.55 -4.68 14.72
C GLU A 301 -1.02 -4.74 14.73
N LEU A 302 -0.37 -4.01 15.63
CA LEU A 302 1.08 -4.06 15.79
C LEU A 302 1.55 -5.44 16.25
N LEU A 303 0.87 -6.05 17.23
CA LEU A 303 1.16 -7.42 17.67
C LEU A 303 0.95 -8.45 16.56
N ALA A 304 -0.11 -8.28 15.75
CA ALA A 304 -0.34 -9.13 14.59
C ALA A 304 0.78 -8.99 13.55
N LEU A 305 1.24 -7.76 13.27
CA LEU A 305 2.38 -7.51 12.39
C LEU A 305 3.64 -8.19 12.91
N ILE A 306 3.98 -8.03 14.19
CA ILE A 306 5.17 -8.66 14.80
C ILE A 306 5.12 -10.19 14.68
N ARG A 307 3.99 -10.83 15.00
CA ARG A 307 3.82 -12.29 14.87
C ARG A 307 3.96 -12.75 13.42
N LYS A 308 3.39 -11.97 12.49
CA LYS A 308 3.49 -12.24 11.06
C LYS A 308 4.93 -12.12 10.57
N THR A 309 5.67 -11.11 11.02
CA THR A 309 7.10 -10.93 10.74
C THR A 309 7.92 -12.10 11.27
N GLN A 310 7.70 -12.53 12.51
CA GLN A 310 8.39 -13.70 13.06
C GLN A 310 8.16 -14.94 12.19
N THR A 311 6.90 -15.24 11.86
CA THR A 311 6.55 -16.37 11.01
C THR A 311 7.19 -16.27 9.62
N ALA A 312 7.26 -15.06 9.06
CA ALA A 312 7.86 -14.82 7.76
C ALA A 312 9.38 -15.01 7.78
N LEU A 313 10.08 -14.57 8.83
CA LEU A 313 11.51 -14.83 9.03
C LEU A 313 11.80 -16.32 9.21
N ASP A 314 11.01 -17.03 10.02
CA ASP A 314 11.11 -18.49 10.16
C ASP A 314 10.96 -19.19 8.81
N THR A 315 10.00 -18.73 8.00
CA THR A 315 9.77 -19.25 6.65
C THR A 315 10.96 -18.97 5.72
N LEU A 316 11.61 -17.81 5.83
CA LEU A 316 12.83 -17.51 5.06
C LEU A 316 13.97 -18.46 5.42
N PHE A 317 14.19 -18.73 6.70
CA PHE A 317 15.22 -19.67 7.13
C PHE A 317 14.93 -21.10 6.65
N LEU A 318 13.68 -21.54 6.74
CA LEU A 318 13.26 -22.83 6.21
C LEU A 318 13.38 -22.91 4.68
N ALA A 319 13.07 -21.83 3.97
CA ALA A 319 13.21 -21.76 2.52
C ALA A 319 14.68 -21.81 2.09
N TYR A 320 15.56 -21.10 2.80
CA TYR A 320 17.01 -21.18 2.59
C TYR A 320 17.53 -22.62 2.79
N ALA A 321 17.19 -23.25 3.92
CA ALA A 321 17.58 -24.63 4.20
C ALA A 321 17.03 -25.61 3.15
N LYS A 322 15.80 -25.40 2.69
CA LYS A 322 15.19 -26.19 1.61
C LYS A 322 15.95 -26.01 0.29
N ALA A 323 16.31 -24.79 -0.08
CA ALA A 323 17.06 -24.50 -1.30
C ALA A 323 18.43 -25.18 -1.27
N GLU A 324 19.15 -25.09 -0.14
CA GLU A 324 20.42 -25.79 0.05
C GLU A 324 20.25 -27.32 -0.12
N ASN A 325 19.20 -27.89 0.48
CA ASN A 325 18.89 -29.31 0.42
C ASN A 325 18.43 -29.81 -0.96
N MET A 326 18.15 -28.91 -1.91
CA MET A 326 17.88 -29.28 -3.31
C MET A 326 19.17 -29.56 -4.09
N HIS A 327 20.34 -29.18 -3.57
CA HIS A 327 21.62 -29.44 -4.20
C HIS A 327 22.24 -30.77 -3.74
N PRO A 328 22.83 -31.58 -4.65
CA PRO A 328 23.46 -32.85 -4.29
C PRO A 328 24.64 -32.75 -3.32
N LYS A 329 25.26 -31.57 -3.21
CA LYS A 329 26.42 -31.31 -2.32
C LYS A 329 26.19 -30.03 -1.51
N PRO A 330 25.41 -30.08 -0.40
CA PRO A 330 25.10 -28.90 0.41
C PRO A 330 26.33 -28.22 1.02
N SER A 331 27.42 -28.95 1.26
CA SER A 331 28.66 -28.41 1.85
C SER A 331 29.32 -27.29 1.02
N GLN A 332 28.99 -27.15 -0.26
CA GLN A 332 29.49 -26.03 -1.07
C GLN A 332 28.99 -24.65 -0.57
N PHE A 333 27.95 -24.63 0.27
CA PHE A 333 27.37 -23.42 0.85
C PHE A 333 27.90 -23.12 2.26
N ASP A 334 28.89 -23.86 2.77
CA ASP A 334 29.47 -23.67 4.11
C ASP A 334 30.03 -22.25 4.32
N ASP A 335 30.78 -21.76 3.34
CA ASP A 335 31.34 -20.41 3.36
C ASP A 335 30.23 -19.36 3.28
N LEU A 336 29.23 -19.58 2.42
CA LEU A 336 28.07 -18.68 2.30
C LEU A 336 27.34 -18.54 3.65
N ARG A 337 27.09 -19.66 4.35
CA ARG A 337 26.45 -19.63 5.68
C ARG A 337 27.30 -18.90 6.71
N SER A 338 28.61 -19.12 6.69
CA SER A 338 29.55 -18.48 7.59
C SER A 338 29.57 -16.96 7.38
N TYR A 339 29.67 -16.51 6.13
CA TYR A 339 29.63 -15.09 5.80
C TYR A 339 28.26 -14.46 6.12
N TRP A 340 27.17 -15.14 5.76
CA TRP A 340 25.80 -14.69 6.07
C TRP A 340 25.58 -14.50 7.57
N GLY A 341 26.04 -15.43 8.41
CA GLY A 341 25.90 -15.35 9.86
C GLY A 341 26.79 -14.28 10.51
N SER A 342 27.95 -13.98 9.92
CA SER A 342 28.89 -12.98 10.45
C SER A 342 28.44 -11.53 10.21
N SER A 343 27.80 -11.26 9.07
CA SER A 343 27.38 -9.93 8.61
C SER A 343 26.38 -9.18 9.52
N PRO A 344 25.29 -9.79 10.05
CA PRO A 344 24.32 -9.10 10.91
C PRO A 344 24.80 -8.89 12.35
N SER A 345 25.87 -9.56 12.78
CA SER A 345 26.32 -9.60 14.18
C SER A 345 26.70 -8.24 14.81
N PRO A 346 27.30 -7.27 14.08
CA PRO A 346 27.57 -5.94 14.62
C PRO A 346 26.29 -5.11 14.87
N THR A 347 25.31 -5.19 13.99
CA THR A 347 24.06 -4.41 14.08
C THR A 347 23.21 -4.90 15.26
N CYS A 348 23.08 -6.21 15.46
CA CYS A 348 22.35 -6.79 16.59
C CYS A 348 23.05 -6.55 17.95
N ARG A 349 24.38 -6.41 17.97
CA ARG A 349 25.12 -6.06 19.20
C ARG A 349 24.92 -4.62 19.63
N ASN A 350 24.85 -3.69 18.66
CA ASN A 350 24.65 -2.27 18.94
C ASN A 350 23.21 -1.90 19.34
N SER A 351 22.20 -2.68 18.93
CA SER A 351 20.82 -2.47 19.38
C SER A 351 20.60 -2.83 20.86
N ALA A 352 21.36 -3.80 21.39
CA ALA A 352 21.29 -4.22 22.79
C ALA A 352 21.81 -3.16 23.78
N THR A 353 22.65 -2.22 23.32
CA THR A 353 23.17 -1.12 24.16
C THR A 353 22.31 0.14 24.12
N ARG A 354 21.39 0.28 23.15
CA ARG A 354 20.43 1.41 23.10
C ARG A 354 19.11 1.13 23.82
N SER A 355 18.77 -0.11 24.13
CA SER A 355 17.50 -0.49 24.79
C SER A 355 17.49 -0.28 26.32
N SER A 356 18.47 0.40 26.90
CA SER A 356 18.56 0.66 28.35
C SER A 356 17.98 2.02 28.77
N GLN A 357 16.93 2.51 28.11
CA GLN A 357 16.10 3.57 28.67
C GLN A 357 14.87 2.94 29.34
N PRO A 358 14.57 3.25 30.61
CA PRO A 358 13.42 2.66 31.30
C PRO A 358 12.12 3.10 30.62
N ILE A 359 11.25 2.12 30.40
CA ILE A 359 9.87 2.32 29.95
C ILE A 359 9.20 3.36 30.88
N PRO A 360 8.61 4.46 30.36
CA PRO A 360 7.93 5.44 31.20
C PRO A 360 6.74 4.79 31.93
N PRO A 361 6.55 5.06 33.24
CA PRO A 361 5.59 4.35 34.09
C PRO A 361 4.13 4.82 33.92
N PHE A 362 3.64 4.98 32.69
CA PHE A 362 2.27 5.45 32.43
C PHE A 362 1.30 4.35 31.93
N LEU A 363 1.63 3.07 32.12
CA LEU A 363 0.75 1.94 31.79
C LEU A 363 0.36 1.06 32.99
N LEU A 364 0.45 1.60 34.21
CA LEU A 364 -0.04 0.92 35.42
C LEU A 364 -0.92 1.86 36.26
N GLU A 365 -2.00 2.38 35.70
CA GLU A 365 -3.12 2.86 36.51
C GLU A 365 -4.44 2.27 36.04
N GLY A 366 -4.93 1.33 36.84
CA GLY A 366 -6.22 0.69 36.70
C GLY A 366 -6.52 -0.18 37.92
N GLY A 367 -6.83 0.42 39.07
CA GLY A 367 -7.29 -0.36 40.21
C GLY A 367 -7.37 0.32 41.58
N ARG A 368 -8.46 1.05 41.82
CA ARG A 368 -9.13 1.36 43.11
C ARG A 368 -8.43 2.23 44.16
N SER A 369 -9.20 3.23 44.60
CA SER A 369 -8.96 4.23 45.65
C SER A 369 -8.67 3.66 47.06
N PRO A 370 -8.03 4.46 47.94
CA PRO A 370 -7.49 4.01 49.23
C PRO A 370 -8.53 4.03 50.35
N GLY A 371 -8.68 2.89 51.04
CA GLY A 371 -9.43 2.75 52.29
C GLY A 371 -8.52 2.33 53.44
N GLN A 372 -8.16 3.32 54.27
CA GLN A 372 -7.88 3.25 55.70
C GLN A 372 -7.12 2.02 56.26
N CYS A 373 -5.83 2.21 56.55
CA CYS A 373 -5.13 1.48 57.60
C CYS A 373 -5.43 2.13 58.96
N LEU A 374 -6.21 1.46 59.81
CA LEU A 374 -6.23 1.69 61.26
C LEU A 374 -5.23 0.72 61.90
N GLY A 375 -4.23 1.27 62.57
CA GLY A 375 -3.20 0.51 63.26
C GLY A 375 -3.71 -0.14 64.55
N PHE A 376 -2.99 -1.17 64.98
CA PHE A 376 -2.85 -1.52 66.39
C PHE A 376 -1.48 -2.18 66.57
N GLY A 377 -0.58 -1.48 67.25
CA GLY A 377 0.61 -2.07 67.84
C GLY A 377 0.30 -2.61 69.23
N HIS A 378 0.93 -3.71 69.62
CA HIS A 378 1.37 -3.96 71.00
C HIS A 378 2.23 -5.25 71.09
N PRO A 379 2.97 -5.49 72.20
CA PRO A 379 4.41 -5.39 72.17
C PRO A 379 5.13 -6.71 72.46
N ARG A 380 6.45 -6.69 72.28
CA ARG A 380 7.41 -7.70 72.73
C ARG A 380 7.21 -8.03 74.22
N ARG A 381 7.15 -9.33 74.55
CA ARG A 381 7.86 -9.89 75.71
C ARG A 381 8.45 -11.27 75.42
N PRO A 382 9.57 -11.61 76.08
CA PRO A 382 10.41 -12.76 75.75
C PRO A 382 10.11 -13.96 76.63
N ALA A 383 10.41 -15.16 76.15
CA ALA A 383 10.66 -16.32 77.01
C ALA A 383 11.65 -17.28 76.34
N LYS A 384 12.43 -17.93 77.19
CA LYS A 384 13.71 -18.58 76.95
C LYS A 384 13.55 -19.95 76.26
N TRP A 385 14.61 -20.31 75.52
CA TRP A 385 15.06 -21.64 75.10
C TRP A 385 15.14 -22.66 76.27
N PRO A 386 15.48 -23.96 76.05
CA PRO A 386 15.45 -24.86 74.86
C PRO A 386 14.60 -26.13 75.19
N ARG A 387 14.41 -27.19 74.40
CA ARG A 387 15.13 -27.89 73.32
C ARG A 387 14.13 -28.41 72.31
#